data_AF-A0A443JVR5-F1
#
_entry.id   AF-A0A443JVR5-F1
#
_cell.length_a   1.000
_cell.length_b   1.000
_cell.length_c   1.000
_cell.angle_alpha   90.00
_cell.angle_beta   90.00
_cell.angle_gamma   90.00
#
_symmetry.space_group_name_H-M   'P 1'
#
loop_
_entity.id
_entity.type
_entity.pdbx_description
1 polymer ?
#
loop_
_entity_poly.entity_id
_entity_poly.type
_entity_poly.pdbx_seq_one_letter_code
_entity_poly.pdbx_strand_id
1 'polypeptide(L)'
;MLRRLYQEQPETFEFTPANLEWARAQITKYPVGRQASAIIPLLFRAQEQEGWLTKPAIEYVADMLDMAYIRALEVATFYFMFHLTPVGSVAHLQICGTTPCMLRGSEDLIAVCKRKISAHPHELSLDGKLSWEEVECLGACSNAPMAQIGKDYFEDLSEESLETLIDELTAGKTPRPGSRIGRFSSERAGEQVALLDTKGDREEFNATTALAVSIGDAFKRIDGTEVPLRAPWQTSGQRGPIGVMGTERPKSAVQQAAAAKAEPKPAGNSPVDRTGVTKQQAVVADKGKPEAVLAVASGGTAMAAAGQTVAPPPEEQPNGGGQRPEGLAAPRDEKPDDLKIIEGIGPVLEARLHAWGIFHFDQIAAWGPEQVLFADENVPGFKGRCTRDKWVAQAKIIVEEGIDRFLERAKTNDY
;
A
#
# COMPACT_ATOMS: atom_id res chain seq x y z
N MET A 1 6.59 -14.27 8.87
CA MET A 1 5.92 -15.58 9.05
C MET A 1 5.53 -16.12 7.68
N LEU A 2 5.90 -17.36 7.34
CA LEU A 2 5.50 -17.99 6.07
C LEU A 2 4.04 -18.44 6.18
N ARG A 3 3.16 -17.88 5.35
CA ARG A 3 1.74 -18.27 5.28
C ARG A 3 1.64 -19.63 4.58
N ARG A 4 0.97 -20.59 5.22
CA ARG A 4 0.82 -21.97 4.74
C ARG A 4 -0.65 -22.32 4.66
N LEU A 5 -0.98 -23.23 3.76
CA LEU A 5 -2.30 -23.84 3.69
C LEU A 5 -2.57 -24.62 4.98
N TYR A 6 -3.81 -24.59 5.44
CA TYR A 6 -4.27 -25.45 6.53
C TYR A 6 -4.05 -26.92 6.18
N GLN A 7 -3.71 -27.73 7.19
CA GLN A 7 -3.34 -29.13 6.98
C GLN A 7 -4.55 -29.98 6.56
N GLU A 8 -5.71 -29.69 7.15
CA GLU A 8 -6.97 -30.33 6.81
C GLU A 8 -7.64 -29.55 5.68
N GLN A 9 -7.88 -30.20 4.56
CA GLN A 9 -8.49 -29.60 3.38
C GLN A 9 -9.75 -30.41 3.02
N PRO A 10 -10.82 -29.78 2.51
CA PRO A 10 -11.91 -30.53 1.91
C PRO A 10 -11.39 -31.30 0.69
N GLU A 11 -12.10 -32.36 0.29
CA GLU A 11 -11.72 -33.17 -0.87
C GLU A 11 -11.94 -32.42 -2.19
N THR A 12 -12.97 -31.59 -2.26
CA THR A 12 -13.43 -30.95 -3.50
C THR A 12 -13.95 -29.53 -3.25
N PHE A 13 -13.89 -28.70 -4.28
CA PHE A 13 -14.58 -27.42 -4.34
C PHE A 13 -15.27 -27.26 -5.69
N GLU A 14 -16.49 -26.72 -5.67
CA GLU A 14 -17.17 -26.20 -6.86
C GLU A 14 -17.90 -24.91 -6.50
N PHE A 15 -17.91 -23.93 -7.42
CA PHE A 15 -18.79 -22.79 -7.26
C PHE A 15 -20.26 -23.23 -7.31
N THR A 16 -21.10 -22.58 -6.51
CA THR A 16 -22.56 -22.66 -6.72
C THR A 16 -22.90 -22.19 -8.14
N PRO A 17 -24.05 -22.61 -8.72
CA PRO A 17 -24.44 -22.19 -10.07
C PRO A 17 -24.42 -20.66 -10.26
N ALA A 18 -24.89 -19.91 -9.26
CA ALA A 18 -24.87 -18.45 -9.26
C ALA A 18 -23.44 -17.88 -9.24
N ASN A 19 -22.56 -18.41 -8.38
CA ASN A 19 -21.16 -17.97 -8.32
C ASN A 19 -20.38 -18.35 -9.58
N LEU A 20 -20.70 -19.47 -10.22
CA LEU A 20 -20.09 -19.90 -11.48
C LEU A 20 -20.48 -18.95 -12.62
N GLU A 21 -21.76 -18.57 -12.71
CA GLU A 21 -22.23 -17.56 -13.67
C GLU A 21 -21.53 -16.22 -13.44
N TRP A 22 -21.45 -15.78 -12.18
CA TRP A 22 -20.72 -14.57 -11.82
C TRP A 22 -19.24 -14.64 -12.18
N ALA A 23 -18.56 -15.74 -11.90
CA ALA A 23 -17.14 -15.93 -12.18
C ALA A 23 -16.87 -15.86 -13.70
N ARG A 24 -17.70 -16.55 -14.51
CA ARG A 24 -17.65 -16.45 -15.97
C ARG A 24 -17.85 -15.01 -16.43
N ALA A 25 -18.77 -14.27 -15.81
CA ALA A 25 -18.99 -12.88 -16.13
C ALA A 25 -17.83 -11.95 -15.71
N GLN A 26 -17.16 -12.20 -14.59
CA GLN A 26 -15.97 -11.45 -14.18
C GLN A 26 -14.82 -11.63 -15.17
N ILE A 27 -14.61 -12.84 -15.69
CA ILE A 27 -13.56 -13.13 -16.66
C ILE A 27 -13.72 -12.25 -17.90
N THR A 28 -14.95 -11.97 -18.34
CA THR A 28 -15.19 -11.12 -19.52
C THR A 28 -14.84 -9.64 -19.33
N LYS A 29 -14.49 -9.19 -18.11
CA LYS A 29 -13.95 -7.84 -17.91
C LYS A 29 -12.56 -7.68 -18.52
N TYR A 30 -11.83 -8.78 -18.67
CA TYR A 30 -10.44 -8.77 -19.08
C TYR A 30 -10.32 -9.11 -20.57
N PRO A 31 -9.34 -8.51 -21.29
CA PRO A 31 -9.11 -8.84 -22.70
C PRO A 31 -8.85 -10.34 -22.91
N VAL A 32 -9.17 -10.83 -24.11
CA VAL A 32 -8.83 -12.20 -24.53
C VAL A 32 -7.31 -12.39 -24.44
N GLY A 33 -6.87 -13.50 -23.84
CA GLY A 33 -5.47 -13.79 -23.53
C GLY A 33 -4.97 -13.18 -22.22
N ARG A 34 -5.80 -12.41 -21.49
CA ARG A 34 -5.48 -11.79 -20.19
C ARG A 34 -6.45 -12.20 -19.08
N GLN A 35 -7.13 -13.33 -19.24
CA GLN A 35 -8.12 -13.84 -18.29
C GLN A 35 -7.55 -14.09 -16.89
N ALA A 36 -6.25 -14.41 -16.78
CA ALA A 36 -5.56 -14.57 -15.50
C ALA A 36 -5.68 -13.35 -14.57
N SER A 37 -5.96 -12.14 -15.09
CA SER A 37 -6.24 -10.96 -14.28
C SER A 37 -7.51 -11.07 -13.42
N ALA A 38 -8.38 -12.04 -13.69
CA ALA A 38 -9.56 -12.35 -12.87
C ALA A 38 -9.24 -13.15 -11.59
N ILE A 39 -7.99 -13.55 -11.36
CA ILE A 39 -7.61 -14.43 -10.24
C ILE A 39 -8.05 -13.88 -8.87
N ILE A 40 -7.76 -12.61 -8.57
CA ILE A 40 -8.07 -12.02 -7.27
C ILE A 40 -9.58 -12.05 -6.96
N PRO A 41 -10.47 -11.50 -7.82
CA PRO A 41 -11.90 -11.51 -7.52
C PRO A 41 -12.50 -12.92 -7.47
N LEU A 42 -11.99 -13.87 -8.27
CA LEU A 42 -12.48 -15.26 -8.25
C LEU A 42 -12.07 -15.99 -6.97
N LEU A 43 -10.82 -15.87 -6.53
CA LEU A 43 -10.38 -16.42 -5.24
C LEU A 43 -11.15 -15.78 -4.08
N PHE A 44 -11.41 -14.47 -4.14
CA PHE A 44 -12.17 -13.78 -3.09
C PHE A 44 -13.60 -14.30 -3.02
N ARG A 45 -14.24 -14.54 -4.17
CA ARG A 45 -15.57 -15.16 -4.23
C ARG A 45 -15.57 -16.59 -3.70
N ALA A 46 -14.55 -17.38 -4.02
CA ALA A 46 -14.44 -18.75 -3.52
C ALA A 46 -14.31 -18.77 -1.98
N GLN A 47 -13.48 -17.88 -1.45
CA GLN A 47 -13.36 -17.65 -0.01
C GLN A 47 -14.69 -17.22 0.63
N GLU A 48 -15.47 -16.34 -0.01
CA GLU A 48 -16.77 -15.95 0.52
C GLU A 48 -17.73 -17.14 0.62
N GLN A 49 -17.70 -18.04 -0.37
CA GLN A 49 -18.55 -19.23 -0.39
C GLN A 49 -18.23 -20.22 0.75
N GLU A 50 -16.94 -20.44 1.05
CA GLU A 50 -16.52 -21.43 2.06
C GLU A 50 -16.16 -20.82 3.43
N GLY A 51 -15.91 -19.52 3.49
CA GLY A 51 -15.41 -18.77 4.65
C GLY A 51 -13.91 -18.54 4.68
N TRP A 52 -13.15 -19.40 4.01
CA TRP A 52 -11.70 -19.33 3.90
C TRP A 52 -11.30 -19.94 2.55
N LEU A 53 -10.08 -19.68 2.10
CA LEU A 53 -9.62 -20.09 0.79
C LEU A 53 -8.92 -21.45 0.85
N THR A 54 -9.65 -22.49 0.45
CA THR A 54 -9.16 -23.88 0.46
C THR A 54 -8.25 -24.18 -0.73
N LYS A 55 -7.42 -25.21 -0.60
CA LYS A 55 -6.56 -25.68 -1.70
C LYS A 55 -7.39 -26.09 -2.94
N PRO A 56 -8.45 -26.92 -2.83
CA PRO A 56 -9.28 -27.24 -3.99
C PRO A 56 -9.89 -26.00 -4.64
N ALA A 57 -10.29 -24.98 -3.87
CA ALA A 57 -10.80 -23.73 -4.44
C ALA A 57 -9.74 -22.98 -5.26
N ILE A 58 -8.49 -22.93 -4.78
CA ILE A 58 -7.37 -22.32 -5.51
C ILE A 58 -7.11 -23.07 -6.82
N GLU A 59 -7.06 -24.40 -6.79
CA GLU A 59 -6.82 -25.24 -7.96
C GLU A 59 -7.97 -25.13 -8.97
N TYR A 60 -9.23 -25.15 -8.50
CA TYR A 60 -10.41 -24.97 -9.33
C TYR A 60 -10.41 -23.62 -10.07
N VAL A 61 -10.06 -22.52 -9.39
CA VAL A 61 -9.95 -21.21 -10.03
C VAL A 61 -8.77 -21.16 -11.01
N ALA A 62 -7.67 -21.85 -10.70
CA ALA A 62 -6.52 -21.94 -11.60
C ALA A 62 -6.88 -22.68 -12.90
N ASP A 63 -7.60 -23.80 -12.80
CA ASP A 63 -8.15 -24.54 -13.95
C ASP A 63 -9.09 -23.67 -14.79
N MET A 64 -10.01 -22.95 -14.13
CA MET A 64 -10.95 -22.05 -14.80
C MET A 64 -10.25 -20.95 -15.63
N LEU A 65 -9.08 -20.49 -15.17
CA LEU A 65 -8.31 -19.43 -15.82
C LEU A 65 -7.19 -19.95 -16.74
N ASP A 66 -7.09 -21.27 -16.91
CA ASP A 66 -6.01 -21.94 -17.66
C ASP A 66 -4.62 -21.46 -17.22
N MET A 67 -4.38 -21.52 -15.90
CA MET A 67 -3.11 -21.09 -15.31
C MET A 67 -2.51 -22.15 -14.38
N ALA A 68 -1.17 -22.19 -14.31
CA ALA A 68 -0.48 -23.13 -13.45
C ALA A 68 -0.82 -22.91 -11.96
N TYR A 69 -1.07 -23.99 -11.22
CA TYR A 69 -1.51 -23.92 -9.82
C TYR A 69 -0.56 -23.13 -8.92
N ILE A 70 0.75 -23.21 -9.19
CA ILE A 70 1.75 -22.45 -8.44
C ILE A 70 1.52 -20.94 -8.54
N ARG A 71 1.02 -20.42 -9.67
CA ARG A 71 0.74 -18.99 -9.83
C ARG A 71 -0.47 -18.57 -8.99
N ALA A 72 -1.50 -19.42 -8.92
CA ALA A 72 -2.66 -19.17 -8.05
C ALA A 72 -2.27 -19.26 -6.56
N LEU A 73 -1.40 -20.21 -6.19
CA LEU A 73 -0.86 -20.33 -4.83
C LEU A 73 0.02 -19.14 -4.44
N GLU A 74 0.85 -18.62 -5.35
CA GLU A 74 1.62 -17.40 -5.13
C GLU A 74 0.70 -16.21 -4.82
N VAL A 75 -0.37 -16.02 -5.58
CA VAL A 75 -1.37 -14.97 -5.32
C VAL A 75 -2.04 -15.19 -3.96
N ALA A 76 -2.54 -16.39 -3.69
CA ALA A 76 -3.25 -16.72 -2.45
C ALA A 76 -2.40 -16.52 -1.20
N THR A 77 -1.11 -16.85 -1.28
CA THR A 77 -0.17 -16.71 -0.16
C THR A 77 0.36 -15.29 -0.01
N PHE A 78 0.49 -14.53 -1.11
CA PHE A 78 0.99 -13.16 -1.11
C PHE A 78 -0.01 -12.16 -0.49
N TYR A 79 -1.29 -12.24 -0.85
CA TYR A 79 -2.30 -11.30 -0.35
C TYR A 79 -2.91 -11.78 0.98
N PHE A 80 -2.78 -10.96 2.03
CA PHE A 80 -3.25 -11.28 3.39
C PHE A 80 -4.77 -11.41 3.50
N MET A 81 -5.53 -10.78 2.60
CA MET A 81 -6.99 -10.88 2.53
C MET A 81 -7.50 -12.30 2.28
N PHE A 82 -6.66 -13.19 1.73
CA PHE A 82 -7.02 -14.58 1.53
C PHE A 82 -6.71 -15.43 2.75
N HIS A 83 -7.71 -15.85 3.52
CA HIS A 83 -7.54 -16.67 4.71
C HIS A 83 -7.20 -18.11 4.31
N LEU A 84 -5.98 -18.56 4.57
CA LEU A 84 -5.52 -19.92 4.24
C LEU A 84 -5.79 -20.94 5.35
N THR A 85 -6.51 -20.52 6.38
CA THR A 85 -6.96 -21.32 7.52
C THR A 85 -8.42 -21.01 7.84
N PRO A 86 -9.16 -21.94 8.45
CA PRO A 86 -10.52 -21.69 8.91
C PRO A 86 -10.60 -20.46 9.82
N VAL A 87 -11.62 -19.63 9.60
CA VAL A 87 -11.95 -18.46 10.42
C VAL A 87 -13.35 -18.61 11.02
N GLY A 88 -13.66 -17.77 12.02
CA GLY A 88 -14.94 -17.80 12.73
C GLY A 88 -16.14 -17.88 11.78
N SER A 89 -17.07 -18.78 12.10
CA SER A 89 -18.28 -19.01 11.29
C SER A 89 -19.20 -17.79 11.21
N VAL A 90 -19.18 -16.93 12.23
CA VAL A 90 -19.93 -15.67 12.30
C VAL A 90 -19.08 -14.50 11.82
N ALA A 91 -17.89 -14.31 12.40
CA ALA A 91 -17.05 -13.16 12.08
C ALA A 91 -15.55 -13.43 12.27
N HIS A 92 -14.74 -12.78 11.43
CA HIS A 92 -13.31 -12.62 11.61
C HIS A 92 -13.01 -11.13 11.86
N LEU A 93 -12.44 -10.81 13.02
CA LEU A 93 -12.15 -9.44 13.43
C LEU A 93 -10.71 -9.06 13.07
N GLN A 94 -10.55 -8.04 12.24
CA GLN A 94 -9.26 -7.53 11.81
C GLN A 94 -9.02 -6.17 12.48
N ILE A 95 -8.20 -6.16 13.55
CA ILE A 95 -7.95 -4.96 14.37
C ILE A 95 -6.73 -4.23 13.81
N CYS A 96 -6.87 -2.94 13.47
CA CYS A 96 -5.73 -2.14 13.00
C CYS A 96 -4.74 -1.90 14.16
N GLY A 97 -3.51 -2.41 14.03
CA GLY A 97 -2.42 -2.24 14.99
C GLY A 97 -1.46 -1.08 14.69
N THR A 98 -1.61 -0.41 13.54
CA THR A 98 -0.62 0.59 13.10
C THR A 98 -0.62 1.86 13.94
N THR A 99 0.48 2.64 13.84
CA THR A 99 0.79 3.79 14.70
C THR A 99 -0.39 4.74 14.96
N PRO A 100 -1.21 5.17 13.98
CA PRO A 100 -2.33 6.05 14.28
C PRO A 100 -3.40 5.41 15.19
N CYS A 101 -3.68 4.12 15.02
CA CYS A 101 -4.59 3.38 15.89
C CYS A 101 -3.95 3.04 17.22
N MET A 102 -2.65 2.69 17.24
CA MET A 102 -1.87 2.46 18.45
C MET A 102 -1.88 3.69 19.36
N LEU A 103 -1.62 4.89 18.81
CA LEU A 103 -1.70 6.17 19.54
C LEU A 103 -3.11 6.48 20.08
N ARG A 104 -4.14 5.80 19.56
CA ARG A 104 -5.54 5.94 19.97
C ARG A 104 -6.03 4.75 20.80
N GLY A 105 -5.15 3.85 21.24
CA GLY A 105 -5.47 2.75 22.14
C GLY A 105 -5.89 1.44 21.45
N SER A 106 -5.42 1.15 20.22
CA SER A 106 -5.73 -0.14 19.58
C SER A 106 -5.17 -1.36 20.32
N GLU A 107 -4.13 -1.19 21.14
CA GLU A 107 -3.60 -2.26 22.00
C GLU A 107 -4.65 -2.70 23.04
N ASP A 108 -5.47 -1.78 23.53
CA ASP A 108 -6.58 -2.09 24.44
C ASP A 108 -7.67 -2.91 23.72
N LEU A 109 -7.92 -2.61 22.43
CA LEU A 109 -8.82 -3.40 21.59
C LEU A 109 -8.28 -4.84 21.35
N ILE A 110 -6.97 -4.97 21.16
CA ILE A 110 -6.31 -6.28 21.06
C ILE A 110 -6.45 -7.04 22.38
N ALA A 111 -6.33 -6.37 23.53
CA ALA A 111 -6.54 -6.97 24.85
C ALA A 111 -7.98 -7.49 25.01
N VAL A 112 -8.99 -6.75 24.53
CA VAL A 112 -10.39 -7.23 24.48
C VAL A 112 -10.52 -8.49 23.64
N CYS A 113 -9.92 -8.53 22.44
CA CYS A 113 -9.97 -9.71 21.56
C CYS A 113 -9.33 -10.94 22.22
N LYS A 114 -8.20 -10.75 22.91
CA LYS A 114 -7.53 -11.81 23.68
C LYS A 114 -8.39 -12.39 24.79
N ARG A 115 -9.17 -11.54 25.47
CA ARG A 115 -10.05 -11.96 26.57
C ARG A 115 -11.31 -12.65 26.07
N LYS A 116 -11.94 -12.15 24.99
CA LYS A 116 -13.28 -12.59 24.56
C LYS A 116 -13.31 -13.59 23.41
N ILE A 117 -12.26 -13.67 22.59
CA ILE A 117 -12.23 -14.54 21.40
C ILE A 117 -11.22 -15.68 21.62
N SER A 118 -9.93 -15.37 21.63
CA SER A 118 -8.85 -16.36 21.78
C SER A 118 -7.56 -15.67 22.24
N ALA A 119 -6.73 -16.36 23.03
CA ALA A 119 -5.48 -15.77 23.53
C ALA A 119 -4.48 -15.40 22.41
N HIS A 120 -4.48 -16.16 21.32
CA HIS A 120 -3.62 -15.93 20.16
C HIS A 120 -4.44 -15.55 18.91
N PRO A 121 -3.88 -14.70 18.03
CA PRO A 121 -4.51 -14.37 16.75
C PRO A 121 -4.58 -15.60 15.83
N HIS A 122 -5.53 -15.57 14.91
CA HIS A 122 -5.88 -16.63 13.96
C HIS A 122 -6.40 -17.94 14.59
N GLU A 123 -6.66 -17.95 15.90
CA GLU A 123 -7.35 -19.05 16.56
C GLU A 123 -8.86 -18.79 16.59
N LEU A 124 -9.63 -19.89 16.57
CA LEU A 124 -11.07 -19.85 16.74
C LEU A 124 -11.42 -19.68 18.22
N SER A 125 -12.52 -18.97 18.48
CA SER A 125 -13.18 -19.00 19.79
C SER A 125 -13.64 -20.40 20.16
N LEU A 126 -13.87 -20.65 21.46
CA LEU A 126 -14.30 -21.96 21.96
C LEU A 126 -15.59 -22.48 21.30
N ASP A 127 -16.47 -21.58 20.87
CA ASP A 127 -17.71 -21.90 20.17
C ASP A 127 -17.58 -21.92 18.63
N GLY A 128 -16.38 -21.67 18.10
CA GLY A 128 -16.09 -21.64 16.66
C GLY A 128 -16.74 -20.49 15.89
N LYS A 129 -17.35 -19.51 16.58
CA LYS A 129 -18.07 -18.41 15.93
C LYS A 129 -17.16 -17.28 15.51
N LEU A 130 -16.13 -17.00 16.29
CA LEU A 130 -15.28 -15.83 16.11
C LEU A 130 -13.82 -16.24 15.93
N SER A 131 -13.07 -15.40 15.24
CA SER A 131 -11.60 -15.39 15.29
C SER A 131 -11.12 -13.96 15.10
N TRP A 132 -9.88 -13.67 15.46
CA TRP A 132 -9.32 -12.32 15.32
C TRP A 132 -7.88 -12.33 14.82
N GLU A 133 -7.45 -11.22 14.24
CA GLU A 133 -6.06 -10.95 13.91
C GLU A 133 -5.76 -9.45 14.09
N GLU A 134 -4.49 -9.15 14.33
CA GLU A 134 -3.97 -7.80 14.20
C GLU A 134 -3.54 -7.58 12.74
N VAL A 135 -3.98 -6.48 12.15
CA VAL A 135 -3.67 -6.11 10.77
C VAL A 135 -2.98 -4.76 10.69
N GLU A 136 -2.37 -4.52 9.53
CA GLU A 136 -1.79 -3.24 9.17
C GLU A 136 -2.86 -2.16 8.90
N CYS A 137 -2.44 -1.03 8.35
CA CYS A 137 -3.30 0.13 8.15
C CYS A 137 -4.49 -0.20 7.23
N LEU A 138 -5.71 -0.04 7.76
CA LEU A 138 -6.97 -0.18 7.04
C LEU A 138 -7.48 1.13 6.40
N GLY A 139 -6.71 2.22 6.52
CA GLY A 139 -7.00 3.49 5.83
C GLY A 139 -8.09 4.37 6.46
N ALA A 140 -8.55 4.07 7.68
CA ALA A 140 -9.56 4.86 8.41
C ALA A 140 -8.96 5.67 9.59
N CYS A 141 -7.78 6.25 9.40
CA CYS A 141 -6.99 6.86 10.48
C CYS A 141 -7.69 8.04 11.18
N SER A 142 -8.57 8.78 10.51
CA SER A 142 -9.36 9.89 11.09
C SER A 142 -10.36 9.43 12.15
N ASN A 143 -10.72 8.14 12.11
CA ASN A 143 -11.70 7.50 12.97
C ASN A 143 -11.05 6.40 13.83
N ALA A 144 -9.75 6.54 14.10
CA ALA A 144 -9.01 5.61 14.92
C ALA A 144 -9.45 5.65 16.42
N PRO A 145 -9.45 4.50 17.12
CA PRO A 145 -9.05 3.18 16.63
C PRO A 145 -10.22 2.45 15.96
N MET A 146 -9.92 1.48 15.10
CA MET A 146 -10.93 0.84 14.25
C MET A 146 -10.63 -0.65 13.99
N ALA A 147 -11.67 -1.36 13.58
CA ALA A 147 -11.62 -2.75 13.16
C ALA A 147 -12.39 -2.92 11.85
N GLN A 148 -11.92 -3.84 11.01
CA GLN A 148 -12.72 -4.39 9.92
C GLN A 148 -13.31 -5.71 10.39
N ILE A 149 -14.62 -5.88 10.23
CA ILE A 149 -15.31 -7.13 10.53
C ILE A 149 -16.13 -7.50 9.30
N GLY A 150 -15.77 -8.59 8.65
CA GLY A 150 -16.28 -8.90 7.32
C GLY A 150 -15.87 -7.84 6.31
N LYS A 151 -16.83 -7.07 5.79
CA LYS A 151 -16.60 -6.08 4.73
C LYS A 151 -16.70 -4.64 5.22
N ASP A 152 -17.17 -4.46 6.45
CA ASP A 152 -17.51 -3.18 6.99
C ASP A 152 -16.51 -2.73 8.05
N TYR A 153 -16.39 -1.42 8.17
CA TYR A 153 -15.55 -0.77 9.16
C TYR A 153 -16.35 -0.42 10.41
N PHE A 154 -15.74 -0.67 11.56
CA PHE A 154 -16.23 -0.34 12.88
C PHE A 154 -15.20 0.62 13.49
N GLU A 155 -15.61 1.87 13.66
CA GLU A 155 -14.69 2.97 13.85
C GLU A 155 -14.95 3.73 15.17
N ASP A 156 -13.98 4.54 15.58
CA ASP A 156 -13.99 5.27 16.86
C ASP A 156 -14.26 4.33 18.04
N LEU A 157 -13.66 3.13 18.01
CA LEU A 157 -13.89 2.07 19.00
C LEU A 157 -13.24 2.43 20.36
N SER A 158 -13.96 2.12 21.43
CA SER A 158 -13.43 1.92 22.78
C SER A 158 -13.47 0.44 23.17
N GLU A 159 -12.79 0.07 24.25
CA GLU A 159 -12.90 -1.28 24.84
C GLU A 159 -14.36 -1.68 25.06
N GLU A 160 -15.15 -0.83 25.72
CA GLU A 160 -16.58 -1.08 26.00
C GLU A 160 -17.40 -1.28 24.72
N SER A 161 -17.17 -0.43 23.72
CA SER A 161 -17.90 -0.53 22.45
C SER A 161 -17.53 -1.79 21.66
N LEU A 162 -16.27 -2.24 21.74
CA LEU A 162 -15.82 -3.47 21.10
C LEU A 162 -16.31 -4.70 21.86
N GLU A 163 -16.33 -4.67 23.19
CA GLU A 163 -16.93 -5.74 23.99
C GLU A 163 -18.42 -5.91 23.67
N THR A 164 -19.15 -4.80 23.60
CA THR A 164 -20.56 -4.80 23.19
C THR A 164 -20.72 -5.35 21.78
N LEU A 165 -19.86 -4.93 20.85
CA LEU A 165 -19.86 -5.41 19.47
C LEU A 165 -19.66 -6.93 19.37
N ILE A 166 -18.70 -7.47 20.13
CA ILE A 166 -18.44 -8.92 20.19
C ILE A 166 -19.62 -9.68 20.79
N ASP A 167 -20.24 -9.15 21.84
CA ASP A 167 -21.40 -9.78 22.49
C ASP A 167 -22.62 -9.78 21.54
N GLU A 168 -22.84 -8.70 20.79
CA GLU A 168 -23.87 -8.60 19.76
C GLU A 168 -23.67 -9.62 18.63
N LEU A 169 -22.44 -9.75 18.13
CA LEU A 169 -22.08 -10.74 17.10
C LEU A 169 -22.31 -12.17 17.60
N THR A 170 -21.91 -12.48 18.83
CA THR A 170 -22.08 -13.81 19.44
C THR A 170 -23.55 -14.18 19.60
N ALA A 171 -24.39 -13.18 19.87
CA ALA A 171 -25.84 -13.29 19.96
C ALA A 171 -26.55 -13.34 18.59
N GLY A 172 -25.81 -13.27 17.47
CA GLY A 172 -26.37 -13.30 16.12
C GLY A 172 -27.09 -12.01 15.71
N LYS A 173 -26.78 -10.88 16.36
CA LYS A 173 -27.27 -9.57 15.95
C LYS A 173 -26.37 -9.02 14.84
N THR A 174 -26.91 -8.06 14.07
CA THR A 174 -26.16 -7.33 13.04
C THR A 174 -25.85 -5.91 13.53
N PRO A 175 -24.73 -5.69 14.23
CA PRO A 175 -24.28 -4.36 14.62
C PRO A 175 -24.16 -3.41 13.41
N ARG A 176 -24.60 -2.16 13.59
CA ARG A 176 -24.47 -1.11 12.57
C ARG A 176 -22.98 -0.79 12.32
N PRO A 177 -22.49 -0.73 11.07
CA PRO A 177 -21.12 -0.31 10.80
C PRO A 177 -20.93 1.21 10.83
N GLY A 178 -19.67 1.65 10.91
CA GLY A 178 -19.25 3.04 11.03
C GLY A 178 -18.88 3.46 12.46
N SER A 179 -18.79 4.77 12.67
CA SER A 179 -18.38 5.38 13.94
C SER A 179 -19.30 5.03 15.13
N ARG A 180 -18.68 4.64 16.24
CA ARG A 180 -19.33 4.34 17.52
C ARG A 180 -19.64 5.56 18.38
N ILE A 181 -19.08 6.71 18.04
CA ILE A 181 -19.34 7.98 18.76
C ILE A 181 -20.39 8.87 18.07
N GLY A 182 -21.07 8.33 17.07
CA GLY A 182 -22.19 9.00 16.40
C GLY A 182 -21.80 9.94 15.26
N ARG A 183 -20.55 9.88 14.78
CA ARG A 183 -20.17 10.56 13.53
C ARG A 183 -20.88 9.93 12.33
N PHE A 184 -21.16 10.75 11.32
CA PHE A 184 -21.71 10.33 10.04
C PHE A 184 -20.67 9.61 9.18
N SER A 185 -19.44 10.16 9.11
CA SER A 185 -18.30 9.56 8.43
C SER A 185 -17.01 9.93 9.17
N SER A 186 -16.19 10.82 8.61
CA SER A 186 -14.88 11.23 9.13
C SER A 186 -14.86 12.70 9.56
N GLU A 187 -16.03 13.31 9.77
CA GLU A 187 -16.11 14.69 10.23
C GLU A 187 -15.53 14.84 11.64
N ARG A 188 -15.15 16.07 11.98
CA ARG A 188 -14.66 16.39 13.33
C ARG A 188 -15.72 16.01 14.36
N ALA A 189 -15.33 15.32 15.44
CA ALA A 189 -16.22 15.18 16.60
C ALA A 189 -16.55 16.56 17.19
N GLY A 190 -17.84 16.84 17.34
CA GLY A 190 -18.34 18.11 17.85
C GLY A 190 -18.77 19.06 16.74
N GLU A 191 -18.43 20.34 16.85
CA GLU A 191 -18.89 21.34 15.89
C GLU A 191 -18.15 21.25 14.55
N GLN A 192 -18.92 21.30 13.46
CA GLN A 192 -18.42 21.38 12.10
C GLN A 192 -17.66 22.70 11.88
N VAL A 193 -16.42 22.59 11.41
CA VAL A 193 -15.51 23.73 11.16
C VAL A 193 -15.13 23.93 9.69
N ALA A 194 -15.58 23.03 8.81
CA ALA A 194 -15.35 23.08 7.38
C ALA A 194 -16.62 22.67 6.63
N LEU A 195 -16.78 23.11 5.38
CA LEU A 195 -18.00 22.90 4.57
C LEU A 195 -19.27 23.45 5.26
N LEU A 196 -19.16 24.61 5.91
CA LEU A 196 -20.21 25.20 6.76
C LEU A 196 -21.51 25.54 6.01
N ASP A 197 -21.41 25.73 4.70
CA ASP A 197 -22.52 25.94 3.77
C ASP A 197 -23.44 24.72 3.63
N THR A 198 -22.95 23.53 4.01
CA THR A 198 -23.74 22.28 4.04
C THR A 198 -24.25 21.92 5.44
N LYS A 199 -24.06 22.82 6.42
CA LYS A 199 -24.43 22.56 7.82
C LYS A 199 -25.95 22.35 7.92
N GLY A 200 -26.36 21.13 8.28
CA GLY A 200 -27.76 20.75 8.49
C GLY A 200 -28.32 19.81 7.43
N ASP A 201 -27.73 19.77 6.24
CA ASP A 201 -28.09 18.79 5.21
C ASP A 201 -27.40 17.46 5.53
N ARG A 202 -28.14 16.49 6.08
CA ARG A 202 -27.61 15.16 6.33
C ARG A 202 -28.60 14.07 5.93
N GLU A 203 -28.08 13.09 5.21
CA GLU A 203 -28.67 11.76 5.16
C GLU A 203 -28.61 11.13 6.56
N GLU A 204 -29.44 10.12 6.82
CA GLU A 204 -29.38 9.39 8.09
C GLU A 204 -28.05 8.65 8.26
N PHE A 205 -27.57 8.05 7.18
CA PHE A 205 -26.33 7.26 7.14
C PHE A 205 -25.51 7.58 5.89
N ASN A 206 -24.19 7.38 5.97
CA ASN A 206 -23.35 7.35 4.78
C ASN A 206 -23.73 6.15 3.89
N ALA A 207 -23.32 6.16 2.62
CA ALA A 207 -23.75 5.16 1.64
C ALA A 207 -23.44 3.71 2.06
N THR A 208 -22.29 3.48 2.71
CA THR A 208 -21.88 2.14 3.15
C THR A 208 -22.77 1.65 4.30
N THR A 209 -22.95 2.47 5.34
CA THR A 209 -23.81 2.14 6.48
C THR A 209 -25.27 2.00 6.05
N ALA A 210 -25.76 2.88 5.17
CA ALA A 210 -27.11 2.79 4.62
C ALA A 210 -27.34 1.46 3.89
N LEU A 211 -26.35 1.02 3.10
CA LEU A 211 -26.41 -0.25 2.38
C LEU A 211 -26.47 -1.43 3.35
N ALA A 212 -25.56 -1.52 4.33
CA ALA A 212 -25.55 -2.57 5.34
C ALA A 212 -26.87 -2.64 6.14
N VAL A 213 -27.38 -1.49 6.59
CA VAL A 213 -28.67 -1.42 7.30
C VAL A 213 -29.83 -1.88 6.41
N SER A 214 -29.86 -1.47 5.14
CA SER A 214 -30.94 -1.84 4.21
C SER A 214 -30.95 -3.33 3.85
N ILE A 215 -29.78 -3.95 3.77
CA ILE A 215 -29.63 -5.39 3.53
C ILE A 215 -29.97 -6.17 4.81
N GLY A 216 -29.88 -5.54 5.99
CA GLY A 216 -30.00 -6.19 7.29
C GLY A 216 -28.76 -6.99 7.65
N ASP A 217 -27.65 -6.70 6.98
CA ASP A 217 -26.44 -7.50 7.04
C ASP A 217 -25.18 -6.64 6.88
N ALA A 218 -24.29 -6.75 7.86
CA ALA A 218 -22.99 -6.08 7.88
C ALA A 218 -21.82 -7.10 7.91
N PHE A 219 -22.11 -8.42 7.93
CA PHE A 219 -21.07 -9.44 8.16
C PHE A 219 -21.19 -10.68 7.30
N LYS A 220 -22.39 -11.01 6.81
CA LYS A 220 -22.60 -12.22 6.01
C LYS A 220 -21.71 -12.16 4.79
N ARG A 221 -21.05 -13.29 4.62
CA ARG A 221 -20.22 -13.60 3.49
C ARG A 221 -21.14 -13.52 2.27
N ILE A 222 -20.95 -12.52 1.40
CA ILE A 222 -21.79 -12.35 0.19
C ILE A 222 -21.78 -13.66 -0.59
N ASP A 223 -22.83 -14.44 -0.42
CA ASP A 223 -23.05 -15.71 -1.11
C ASP A 223 -23.85 -15.48 -2.40
N GLY A 224 -24.18 -14.22 -2.69
CA GLY A 224 -24.92 -13.81 -3.88
C GLY A 224 -26.43 -13.84 -3.69
N THR A 225 -26.92 -14.12 -2.49
CA THR A 225 -28.36 -14.13 -2.18
C THR A 225 -28.87 -12.76 -1.70
N GLU A 226 -27.99 -11.90 -1.19
CA GLU A 226 -28.36 -10.60 -0.61
C GLU A 226 -28.74 -9.58 -1.68
N VAL A 227 -28.02 -9.60 -2.80
CA VAL A 227 -28.25 -8.72 -3.95
C VAL A 227 -28.10 -9.51 -5.24
N PRO A 228 -28.96 -9.25 -6.25
CA PRO A 228 -28.83 -9.91 -7.54
C PRO A 228 -27.43 -9.72 -8.13
N LEU A 229 -26.84 -10.80 -8.63
CA LEU A 229 -25.56 -10.73 -9.35
C LEU A 229 -25.73 -9.87 -10.59
N ARG A 230 -24.92 -8.81 -10.71
CA ARG A 230 -24.95 -7.90 -11.85
C ARG A 230 -23.63 -7.94 -12.60
N ALA A 231 -23.71 -8.03 -13.93
CA ALA A 231 -22.58 -7.90 -14.84
C ALA A 231 -22.83 -6.75 -15.83
N PRO A 232 -22.97 -5.49 -15.35
CA PRO A 232 -23.39 -4.36 -16.19
C PRO A 232 -22.46 -4.12 -17.40
N TRP A 233 -21.18 -4.51 -17.31
CA TRP A 233 -20.22 -4.42 -18.41
C TRP A 233 -20.54 -5.35 -19.60
N GLN A 234 -21.30 -6.42 -19.38
CA GLN A 234 -21.71 -7.35 -20.45
C GLN A 234 -22.89 -6.81 -21.24
N THR A 235 -23.82 -6.13 -20.56
CA THR A 235 -24.96 -5.44 -21.18
C THR A 235 -24.58 -4.06 -21.74
N SER A 236 -23.45 -3.48 -21.33
CA SER A 236 -23.00 -2.15 -21.76
C SER A 236 -22.36 -2.12 -23.15
N GLY A 237 -22.80 -3.00 -24.07
CA GLY A 237 -22.54 -2.85 -25.51
C GLY A 237 -23.04 -1.49 -26.06
N GLN A 238 -23.86 -0.77 -25.30
CA GLN A 238 -23.96 0.68 -25.38
C GLN A 238 -23.14 1.32 -24.26
N ARG A 239 -21.94 1.82 -24.60
CA ARG A 239 -21.27 2.84 -23.77
C ARG A 239 -22.12 4.12 -23.81
N GLY A 240 -23.07 4.24 -22.89
CA GLY A 240 -23.33 5.56 -22.30
C GLY A 240 -22.06 6.00 -21.54
N PRO A 241 -21.78 7.30 -21.42
CA PRO A 241 -20.60 7.78 -20.70
C PRO A 241 -20.59 7.24 -19.27
N ILE A 242 -19.42 6.77 -18.84
CA ILE A 242 -19.18 6.20 -17.50
C ILE A 242 -19.53 7.27 -16.45
N GLY A 243 -20.54 6.99 -15.63
CA GLY A 243 -20.95 7.81 -14.50
C GLY A 243 -22.42 8.20 -14.55
N VAL A 244 -23.29 7.37 -13.94
CA VAL A 244 -24.59 7.84 -13.48
C VAL A 244 -24.75 7.44 -12.01
N MET A 245 -24.05 8.18 -11.16
CA MET A 245 -24.43 8.43 -9.77
C MET A 245 -24.55 9.95 -9.64
N GLY A 246 -25.78 10.45 -9.73
CA GLY A 246 -26.10 11.88 -9.70
C GLY A 246 -25.71 12.60 -10.99
N THR A 247 -26.69 13.18 -11.67
CA THR A 247 -26.46 14.11 -12.77
C THR A 247 -25.65 15.31 -12.26
N GLU A 248 -24.48 15.50 -12.88
CA GLU A 248 -23.64 16.72 -12.86
C GLU A 248 -22.86 17.04 -11.58
N ARG A 249 -21.64 16.48 -11.45
CA ARG A 249 -20.56 17.15 -10.73
C ARG A 249 -19.79 18.04 -11.72
N PRO A 250 -19.65 19.36 -11.49
CA PRO A 250 -18.95 20.24 -12.42
C PRO A 250 -17.48 19.81 -12.56
N LYS A 251 -17.03 19.63 -13.81
CA LYS A 251 -15.63 19.32 -14.14
C LYS A 251 -14.73 20.48 -13.72
N SER A 252 -13.59 20.21 -13.08
CA SER A 252 -12.61 21.25 -12.78
C SER A 252 -12.03 21.84 -14.07
N ALA A 253 -11.53 23.09 -14.01
CA ALA A 253 -10.93 23.76 -15.17
C ALA A 253 -9.79 22.94 -15.81
N VAL A 254 -9.07 22.15 -15.01
CA VAL A 254 -8.00 21.25 -15.46
C VAL A 254 -8.55 20.06 -16.26
N GLN A 255 -9.69 19.51 -15.85
CA GLN A 255 -10.35 18.40 -16.54
C GLN A 255 -10.99 18.85 -17.87
N GLN A 256 -11.45 20.10 -17.95
CA GLN A 256 -11.97 20.68 -19.19
C GLN A 256 -10.84 20.93 -20.21
N ALA A 257 -9.66 21.35 -19.76
CA ALA A 257 -8.50 21.58 -20.61
C ALA A 257 -7.88 20.27 -21.16
N ALA A 258 -7.95 19.16 -20.42
CA ALA A 258 -7.42 17.87 -20.86
C ALA A 258 -8.27 17.20 -21.95
N ALA A 259 -9.60 17.40 -21.92
CA ALA A 259 -10.52 16.82 -22.90
C ALA A 259 -10.43 17.45 -24.31
N ALA A 260 -9.74 18.60 -24.43
CA ALA A 260 -9.59 19.32 -25.70
C ALA A 260 -8.37 18.87 -26.53
N LYS A 261 -7.54 17.93 -26.05
CA LYS A 261 -6.40 17.39 -26.81
C LYS A 261 -6.77 16.08 -27.48
N ALA A 262 -6.69 16.04 -28.81
CA ALA A 262 -7.04 14.89 -29.63
C ALA A 262 -6.16 13.65 -29.33
N GLU A 263 -6.80 12.48 -29.30
CA GLU A 263 -6.14 11.18 -29.11
C GLU A 263 -5.15 10.85 -30.24
N PRO A 264 -4.02 10.19 -29.95
CA PRO A 264 -3.07 9.76 -30.96
C PRO A 264 -3.62 8.57 -31.77
N LYS A 265 -3.52 8.67 -33.10
CA LYS A 265 -3.89 7.60 -34.03
C LYS A 265 -2.71 6.64 -34.24
N PRO A 266 -2.94 5.32 -34.33
CA PRO A 266 -1.89 4.36 -34.64
C PRO A 266 -1.36 4.52 -36.07
N ALA A 267 -0.06 4.26 -36.24
CA ALA A 267 0.61 4.29 -37.53
C ALA A 267 0.08 3.16 -38.45
N GLY A 268 -0.37 3.54 -39.64
CA GLY A 268 -0.78 2.61 -40.69
C GLY A 268 0.41 2.06 -41.49
N ASN A 269 0.21 0.85 -42.03
CA ASN A 269 0.97 0.16 -43.08
C ASN A 269 2.26 -0.62 -42.72
N SER A 270 2.14 -1.71 -41.95
CA SER A 270 3.10 -2.83 -42.03
C SER A 270 2.39 -4.20 -42.03
N PRO A 271 2.71 -5.12 -42.97
CA PRO A 271 2.11 -6.45 -43.02
C PRO A 271 2.77 -7.46 -42.05
N VAL A 272 2.00 -8.46 -41.64
CA VAL A 272 2.37 -9.55 -40.71
C VAL A 272 3.25 -10.59 -41.43
N ASP A 273 4.29 -11.12 -40.76
CA ASP A 273 5.10 -12.21 -41.33
C ASP A 273 4.49 -13.61 -41.13
N ARG A 274 5.07 -14.61 -41.82
CA ARG A 274 4.50 -15.95 -42.08
C ARG A 274 4.45 -16.90 -40.86
N THR A 275 4.61 -16.42 -39.64
CA THR A 275 4.61 -17.28 -38.43
C THR A 275 3.44 -17.07 -37.48
N GLY A 276 2.63 -16.01 -37.65
CA GLY A 276 1.36 -15.86 -36.93
C GLY A 276 1.45 -15.71 -35.40
N VAL A 277 2.62 -15.39 -34.83
CA VAL A 277 2.82 -15.20 -33.37
C VAL A 277 3.37 -13.81 -33.07
N THR A 278 2.59 -12.97 -32.38
CA THR A 278 3.09 -11.70 -31.82
C THR A 278 3.79 -11.94 -30.47
N LYS A 279 5.13 -12.07 -30.49
CA LYS A 279 5.94 -11.90 -29.27
C LYS A 279 5.92 -10.43 -28.85
N GLN A 280 5.14 -10.07 -27.83
CA GLN A 280 5.38 -8.84 -27.07
C GLN A 280 6.51 -9.09 -26.08
N GLN A 281 7.76 -9.02 -26.56
CA GLN A 281 8.86 -8.55 -25.72
C GLN A 281 9.09 -7.08 -26.09
N ALA A 282 8.84 -6.18 -25.15
CA ALA A 282 9.22 -4.79 -25.32
C ALA A 282 10.75 -4.71 -25.37
N VAL A 283 11.31 -4.49 -26.56
CA VAL A 283 12.70 -4.08 -26.68
C VAL A 283 12.73 -2.61 -26.31
N VAL A 284 13.33 -2.29 -25.16
CA VAL A 284 13.57 -0.91 -24.74
C VAL A 284 14.67 -0.37 -25.65
N ALA A 285 14.28 0.41 -26.65
CA ALA A 285 15.19 1.27 -27.38
C ALA A 285 15.25 2.63 -26.65
N ASP A 286 16.37 2.82 -25.97
CA ASP A 286 16.90 4.09 -25.46
C ASP A 286 16.25 4.75 -24.22
N LYS A 287 17.09 5.29 -23.34
CA LYS A 287 16.69 6.06 -22.15
C LYS A 287 16.40 7.49 -22.58
N GLY A 288 15.17 7.75 -23.03
CA GLY A 288 14.74 9.10 -23.39
C GLY A 288 14.87 10.10 -22.24
N LYS A 289 15.76 11.09 -22.39
CA LYS A 289 15.77 12.34 -21.61
C LYS A 289 14.80 13.34 -22.27
N PRO A 290 13.82 13.91 -21.55
CA PRO A 290 13.04 15.01 -22.11
C PRO A 290 13.87 16.31 -22.07
N GLU A 291 14.00 16.97 -23.22
CA GLU A 291 14.48 18.36 -23.31
C GLU A 291 13.39 19.33 -22.82
N ALA A 292 13.78 20.23 -21.93
CA ALA A 292 12.91 21.31 -21.45
C ALA A 292 12.96 22.49 -22.42
N VAL A 293 11.87 22.74 -23.14
CA VAL A 293 11.63 24.02 -23.80
C VAL A 293 10.44 24.70 -23.12
N LEU A 294 10.75 25.80 -22.43
CA LEU A 294 9.81 26.72 -21.79
C LEU A 294 9.09 27.57 -22.86
N ALA A 295 7.75 27.60 -22.84
CA ALA A 295 6.96 28.72 -23.34
C ALA A 295 5.71 28.91 -22.46
N VAL A 296 5.52 30.14 -22.02
CA VAL A 296 4.66 30.61 -20.92
C VAL A 296 3.34 31.20 -21.46
N ALA A 297 2.21 30.91 -20.79
CA ALA A 297 1.05 31.80 -20.60
C ALA A 297 0.08 31.14 -19.58
N SER A 298 0.17 31.42 -18.27
CA SER A 298 -0.31 32.59 -17.49
C SER A 298 -1.76 32.49 -17.04
N GLY A 299 -1.96 32.26 -15.74
CA GLY A 299 -3.25 32.46 -15.05
C GLY A 299 -3.31 31.80 -13.67
N GLY A 300 -2.67 32.40 -12.65
CA GLY A 300 -2.78 31.93 -11.26
C GLY A 300 -1.78 32.56 -10.28
N THR A 301 -1.95 33.86 -10.05
CA THR A 301 -1.56 34.70 -8.89
C THR A 301 -0.47 34.21 -7.92
N ALA A 302 0.60 35.01 -7.88
CA ALA A 302 1.75 34.94 -6.98
C ALA A 302 1.46 35.42 -5.54
N MET A 303 2.19 34.84 -4.59
CA MET A 303 2.93 35.65 -3.61
C MET A 303 4.43 35.34 -3.76
N ALA A 304 5.22 36.40 -3.77
CA ALA A 304 6.52 36.48 -4.38
C ALA A 304 7.65 35.86 -3.53
N ALA A 305 8.47 35.03 -4.16
CA ALA A 305 9.86 34.87 -3.77
C ALA A 305 10.64 36.08 -4.31
N ALA A 306 10.95 37.03 -3.43
CA ALA A 306 12.02 37.98 -3.69
C ALA A 306 13.35 37.19 -3.65
N GLY A 307 14.11 37.28 -4.73
CA GLY A 307 15.46 36.75 -4.78
C GLY A 307 16.31 37.34 -3.67
N GLN A 308 16.90 36.48 -2.87
CA GLN A 308 18.09 36.78 -2.11
C GLN A 308 19.11 35.70 -2.43
N THR A 309 20.26 36.13 -2.93
CA THR A 309 21.52 35.42 -2.80
C THR A 309 21.72 35.12 -1.31
N VAL A 310 21.44 33.88 -0.91
CA VAL A 310 21.66 33.45 0.47
C VAL A 310 23.15 33.15 0.60
N ALA A 311 23.82 33.99 1.39
CA ALA A 311 25.17 33.76 1.89
C ALA A 311 25.27 32.38 2.57
N PRO A 312 26.46 31.75 2.61
CA PRO A 312 26.60 30.46 3.26
C PRO A 312 26.07 30.51 4.71
N PRO A 313 25.29 29.49 5.15
CA PRO A 313 24.78 29.47 6.51
C PRO A 313 25.94 29.42 7.51
N PRO A 314 25.81 30.08 8.68
CA PRO A 314 26.88 30.14 9.67
C PRO A 314 27.23 28.74 10.18
N GLU A 315 28.50 28.52 10.49
CA GLU A 315 29.00 27.30 11.11
C GLU A 315 28.25 27.02 12.43
N GLU A 316 27.29 26.10 12.40
CA GLU A 316 26.74 25.50 13.60
C GLU A 316 27.79 24.56 14.22
N GLN A 317 28.17 24.86 15.47
CA GLN A 317 29.07 24.02 16.26
C GLN A 317 28.44 22.62 16.49
N PRO A 318 29.24 21.54 16.45
CA PRO A 318 28.73 20.19 16.55
C PRO A 318 28.10 19.92 17.92
N ASN A 319 26.86 19.43 17.90
CA ASN A 319 26.17 18.95 19.09
C ASN A 319 26.67 17.55 19.43
N GLY A 320 27.64 17.49 20.35
CA GLY A 320 27.77 16.44 21.36
C GLY A 320 27.78 14.97 20.92
N GLY A 321 28.90 14.56 20.31
CA GLY A 321 29.47 13.21 20.36
C GLY A 321 30.49 12.96 19.22
N GLY A 322 31.62 12.34 19.57
CA GLY A 322 32.70 11.97 18.64
C GLY A 322 33.65 13.11 18.27
N GLN A 323 34.75 12.77 17.59
CA GLN A 323 35.75 13.72 17.09
C GLN A 323 35.50 14.02 15.61
N ARG A 324 35.40 15.31 15.25
CA ARG A 324 35.25 15.73 13.85
C ARG A 324 36.40 15.17 12.99
N PRO A 325 36.12 14.51 11.86
CA PRO A 325 37.16 14.05 10.94
C PRO A 325 38.03 15.20 10.41
N GLU A 326 39.31 14.91 10.16
CA GLU A 326 40.22 15.86 9.52
C GLU A 326 39.83 16.08 8.05
N GLY A 327 39.52 17.33 7.72
CA GLY A 327 39.13 17.75 6.38
C GLY A 327 40.24 18.52 5.67
N LEU A 328 40.21 18.47 4.33
CA LEU A 328 41.01 19.32 3.45
C LEU A 328 40.27 20.62 3.15
N ALA A 329 41.00 21.70 2.87
CA ALA A 329 40.39 22.98 2.46
C ALA A 329 39.83 22.94 1.03
N ALA A 330 40.36 22.07 0.18
CA ALA A 330 39.96 21.86 -1.20
C ALA A 330 40.30 20.41 -1.62
N PRO A 331 39.62 19.85 -2.63
CA PRO A 331 39.99 18.55 -3.18
C PRO A 331 41.41 18.58 -3.75
N ARG A 332 42.19 17.54 -3.47
CA ARG A 332 43.44 17.26 -4.21
C ARG A 332 43.16 17.21 -5.72
N ASP A 333 44.06 17.77 -6.51
CA ASP A 333 43.99 17.85 -7.98
C ASP A 333 42.72 18.54 -8.54
N GLU A 334 42.09 19.42 -7.75
CA GLU A 334 40.84 20.12 -8.08
C GLU A 334 39.65 19.20 -8.43
N LYS A 335 39.77 17.91 -8.15
CA LYS A 335 38.80 16.90 -8.52
C LYS A 335 38.43 16.03 -7.31
N PRO A 336 37.24 16.21 -6.71
CA PRO A 336 36.77 15.32 -5.67
C PRO A 336 36.41 13.94 -6.26
N ASP A 337 36.52 12.91 -5.43
CA ASP A 337 35.97 11.59 -5.72
C ASP A 337 34.43 11.65 -5.73
N ASP A 338 33.80 10.73 -6.47
CA ASP A 338 32.35 10.56 -6.42
C ASP A 338 31.96 9.72 -5.19
N LEU A 339 31.80 10.38 -4.04
CA LEU A 339 31.50 9.70 -2.78
C LEU A 339 30.15 8.96 -2.81
N LYS A 340 29.27 9.26 -3.78
CA LYS A 340 28.00 8.55 -4.00
C LYS A 340 28.18 7.09 -4.42
N ILE A 341 29.41 6.66 -4.75
CA ILE A 341 29.75 5.26 -5.00
C ILE A 341 29.62 4.42 -3.72
N ILE A 342 29.87 5.01 -2.54
CA ILE A 342 29.64 4.31 -1.26
C ILE A 342 28.13 4.22 -1.02
N GLU A 343 27.65 3.00 -0.80
CA GLU A 343 26.25 2.77 -0.48
C GLU A 343 25.88 3.48 0.82
N GLY A 344 24.82 4.27 0.76
CA GLY A 344 24.38 5.10 1.88
C GLY A 344 24.72 6.58 1.73
N ILE A 345 25.63 6.97 0.83
CA ILE A 345 25.96 8.37 0.55
C ILE A 345 25.17 8.84 -0.67
N GLY A 346 24.22 9.76 -0.45
CA GLY A 346 23.47 10.43 -1.53
C GLY A 346 24.00 11.86 -1.79
N PRO A 347 23.48 12.57 -2.82
CA PRO A 347 23.95 13.91 -3.20
C PRO A 347 23.95 14.94 -2.07
N VAL A 348 22.95 14.87 -1.16
CA VAL A 348 22.86 15.75 0.01
C VAL A 348 23.96 15.46 1.02
N LEU A 349 24.29 14.17 1.21
CA LEU A 349 25.32 13.74 2.15
C LEU A 349 26.73 14.04 1.63
N GLU A 350 26.96 13.79 0.34
CA GLU A 350 28.20 14.16 -0.35
C GLU A 350 28.47 15.67 -0.22
N ALA A 351 27.48 16.52 -0.49
CA ALA A 351 27.64 17.97 -0.33
C ALA A 351 28.01 18.38 1.12
N ARG A 352 27.49 17.66 2.13
CA ARG A 352 27.82 17.92 3.54
C ARG A 352 29.21 17.42 3.91
N LEU A 353 29.62 16.26 3.38
CA LEU A 353 30.98 15.74 3.53
C LEU A 353 32.00 16.69 2.91
N HIS A 354 31.70 17.23 1.73
CA HIS A 354 32.51 18.28 1.09
C HIS A 354 32.60 19.53 1.96
N ALA A 355 31.51 19.95 2.61
CA ALA A 355 31.53 21.06 3.57
C ALA A 355 32.35 20.76 4.85
N TRP A 356 32.58 19.49 5.16
CA TRP A 356 33.50 19.06 6.22
C TRP A 356 34.95 18.91 5.75
N GLY A 357 35.23 19.15 4.47
CA GLY A 357 36.55 18.98 3.87
C GLY A 357 36.86 17.55 3.44
N ILE A 358 35.84 16.69 3.36
CA ILE A 358 35.96 15.29 2.97
C ILE A 358 35.60 15.18 1.49
N PHE A 359 36.60 14.96 0.64
CA PHE A 359 36.45 14.95 -0.81
C PHE A 359 36.87 13.63 -1.46
N HIS A 360 37.52 12.75 -0.70
CA HIS A 360 38.18 11.55 -1.24
C HIS A 360 37.89 10.30 -0.40
N PHE A 361 37.93 9.12 -1.03
CA PHE A 361 37.62 7.85 -0.35
C PHE A 361 38.61 7.49 0.76
N ASP A 362 39.90 7.83 0.60
CA ASP A 362 40.95 7.61 1.61
C ASP A 362 40.67 8.35 2.93
N GLN A 363 40.05 9.53 2.85
CA GLN A 363 39.68 10.29 4.03
C GLN A 363 38.64 9.54 4.86
N ILE A 364 37.66 8.90 4.22
CA ILE A 364 36.63 8.08 4.89
C ILE A 364 37.22 6.74 5.35
N ALA A 365 38.09 6.12 4.56
CA ALA A 365 38.77 4.87 4.90
C ALA A 365 39.64 4.99 6.16
N ALA A 366 40.16 6.20 6.44
CA ALA A 366 41.00 6.49 7.60
C ALA A 366 40.20 6.78 8.89
N TRP A 367 38.87 6.81 8.87
CA TRP A 367 38.07 7.13 10.07
C TRP A 367 38.17 6.03 11.14
N GLY A 368 38.40 6.46 12.37
CA GLY A 368 38.28 5.64 13.57
C GLY A 368 36.89 5.70 14.20
N PRO A 369 36.67 5.00 15.32
CA PRO A 369 35.38 4.95 16.02
C PRO A 369 34.82 6.34 16.39
N GLU A 370 35.71 7.27 16.78
CA GLU A 370 35.33 8.64 17.16
C GLU A 370 34.84 9.48 15.97
N GLN A 371 35.45 9.30 14.80
CA GLN A 371 35.06 9.97 13.56
C GLN A 371 33.75 9.40 13.00
N VAL A 372 33.55 8.09 13.12
CA VAL A 372 32.30 7.42 12.75
C VAL A 372 31.15 7.91 13.65
N LEU A 373 31.38 7.99 14.96
CA LEU A 373 30.38 8.46 15.91
C LEU A 373 30.01 9.93 15.65
N PHE A 374 31.00 10.78 15.35
CA PHE A 374 30.74 12.15 14.91
C PHE A 374 29.87 12.21 13.65
N ALA A 375 30.20 11.42 12.62
CA ALA A 375 29.42 11.37 11.39
C ALA A 375 27.99 10.87 11.64
N ASP A 376 27.81 9.86 12.49
CA ASP A 376 26.51 9.30 12.82
C ASP A 376 25.60 10.28 13.55
N GLU A 377 26.14 11.23 14.31
CA GLU A 377 25.33 12.19 15.07
C GLU A 377 25.12 13.52 14.34
N ASN A 378 26.09 13.93 13.52
CA ASN A 378 26.14 15.26 12.92
C ASN A 378 25.70 15.29 11.45
N VAL A 379 25.34 14.14 10.87
CA VAL A 379 24.68 14.06 9.56
C VAL A 379 23.16 14.32 9.73
N PRO A 380 22.62 15.46 9.26
CA PRO A 380 21.23 15.85 9.52
C PRO A 380 20.23 14.90 8.87
N GLY A 381 19.19 14.52 9.62
CA GLY A 381 18.08 13.68 9.14
C GLY A 381 18.36 12.18 9.07
N PHE A 382 19.60 11.72 9.33
CA PHE A 382 20.00 10.33 9.15
C PHE A 382 21.00 9.85 10.23
N LYS A 383 20.56 9.85 11.49
CA LYS A 383 21.40 9.39 12.60
C LYS A 383 21.78 7.91 12.47
N GLY A 384 23.04 7.57 12.75
CA GLY A 384 23.52 6.17 12.79
C GLY A 384 23.82 5.52 11.42
N ARG A 385 23.84 6.32 10.34
CA ARG A 385 23.93 5.82 8.97
C ARG A 385 25.33 5.40 8.54
N CYS A 386 26.38 6.06 9.03
CA CYS A 386 27.77 5.73 8.74
C CYS A 386 28.10 4.32 9.26
N THR A 387 27.66 3.99 10.49
CA THR A 387 27.81 2.65 11.05
C THR A 387 26.94 1.62 10.33
N ARG A 388 25.64 1.90 10.16
CA ARG A 388 24.68 0.95 9.56
C ARG A 388 25.05 0.58 8.13
N ASP A 389 25.43 1.57 7.33
CA ASP A 389 25.77 1.40 5.92
C ASP A 389 27.29 1.13 5.77
N LYS A 390 28.05 0.90 6.86
CA LYS A 390 29.47 0.49 6.84
C LYS A 390 30.41 1.36 5.96
N TRP A 391 30.27 2.67 5.99
CA TRP A 391 30.99 3.56 5.06
C TRP A 391 32.51 3.38 5.05
N VAL A 392 33.13 3.17 6.23
CA VAL A 392 34.58 2.98 6.35
C VAL A 392 35.06 1.69 5.68
N ALA A 393 34.30 0.59 5.81
CA ALA A 393 34.66 -0.70 5.19
C ALA A 393 34.59 -0.60 3.67
N GLN A 394 33.52 0.00 3.15
CA GLN A 394 33.37 0.26 1.71
C GLN A 394 34.49 1.16 1.16
N ALA A 395 34.81 2.25 1.86
CA ALA A 395 35.87 3.16 1.46
C ALA A 395 37.25 2.47 1.44
N LYS A 396 37.55 1.59 2.41
CA LYS A 396 38.78 0.79 2.43
C LYS A 396 38.90 -0.12 1.21
N ILE A 397 37.83 -0.84 0.86
CA ILE A 397 37.81 -1.71 -0.32
C ILE A 397 38.04 -0.87 -1.59
N ILE A 398 37.41 0.30 -1.71
CA ILE A 398 37.59 1.18 -2.87
C ILE A 398 39.05 1.64 -2.99
N VAL A 399 39.70 1.98 -1.87
CA VAL A 399 41.09 2.44 -1.84
C VAL A 399 42.09 1.31 -2.10
N GLU A 400 41.83 0.11 -1.55
CA GLU A 400 42.74 -1.04 -1.62
C GLU A 400 42.59 -1.85 -2.92
N GLU A 401 41.35 -2.06 -3.38
CA GLU A 401 41.02 -2.95 -4.51
C GLU A 401 40.50 -2.19 -5.75
N GLY A 402 40.18 -0.91 -5.62
CA GLY A 402 39.63 -0.08 -6.70
C GLY A 402 38.11 -0.18 -6.86
N ILE A 403 37.53 0.82 -7.53
CA ILE A 403 36.09 0.99 -7.70
C ILE A 403 35.44 -0.20 -8.41
N ASP A 404 36.05 -0.71 -9.48
CA ASP A 404 35.49 -1.82 -10.27
C ASP A 404 35.33 -3.09 -9.43
N ARG A 405 36.33 -3.38 -8.58
CA ARG A 405 36.30 -4.55 -7.69
C ARG A 405 35.32 -4.37 -6.54
N PHE A 406 35.21 -3.15 -6.00
CA PHE A 406 34.18 -2.80 -5.03
C PHE A 406 32.76 -3.02 -5.59
N LEU A 407 32.47 -2.57 -6.82
CA LEU A 407 31.15 -2.73 -7.45
C LEU A 407 30.78 -4.20 -7.71
N GLU A 408 31.75 -5.10 -7.84
CA GLU A 408 31.50 -6.54 -7.88
C GLU A 408 31.10 -7.10 -6.51
N ARG A 409 31.81 -6.72 -5.44
CA ARG A 409 31.51 -7.15 -4.04
C ARG A 409 30.22 -6.55 -3.49
N ALA A 410 29.88 -5.33 -3.90
CA ALA A 410 28.64 -4.66 -3.53
C ALA A 410 27.39 -5.45 -3.95
N LYS A 411 27.43 -6.20 -5.06
CA LYS A 411 26.32 -7.06 -5.51
C LYS A 411 25.96 -8.17 -4.52
N THR A 412 26.90 -8.56 -3.67
CA THR A 412 26.74 -9.63 -2.67
C THR A 412 26.73 -9.11 -1.23
N ASN A 413 26.73 -7.79 -1.01
CA ASN A 413 26.82 -7.13 0.30
C ASN A 413 28.03 -7.59 1.14
N ASP A 414 29.13 -7.98 0.49
CA ASP A 414 30.36 -8.45 1.14
C ASP A 414 31.36 -7.30 1.27
N TYR A 415 31.09 -6.42 2.25
CA TYR A 415 31.93 -5.26 2.61
C TYR A 415 32.68 -5.47 3.92
#